data_AF-A0A2S0JHT6-F1
#
_entry.id   AF-A0A2S0JHT6-F1
#
_cell.length_a   1.000
_cell.length_b   1.000
_cell.length_c   1.000
_cell.angle_alpha   90.00
_cell.angle_beta   90.00
_cell.angle_gamma   90.00
#
_symmetry.space_group_name_H-M   'P 1'
#
loop_
_entity.id
_entity.type
_entity.pdbx_description
1 polymer ?
#
loop_
_entity_poly.entity_id
_entity_poly.type
_entity_poly.pdbx_seq_one_letter_code
_entity_poly.pdbx_strand_id
1 'polypeptide(L)'
;MIAKNVWKNVVEIECELELSEDVMKCIDDKVDFLNRQEQKIKSFINLYIANQIVININEEIAAEGKVILSDDTELTSPITTKQVEEAMYPLYFLMDHESELLIDFDTKPNYLQGHLATLVVKQNNILHFGGING
;
A
#
# COMPACT_ATOMS: atom_id res chain seq x y z
N MET A 1 -1.91 -10.41 -17.10
CA MET A 1 -2.21 -10.09 -15.69
C MET A 1 -2.58 -11.37 -14.95
N ILE A 2 -2.17 -11.49 -13.69
CA ILE A 2 -2.39 -12.66 -12.82
C ILE A 2 -3.10 -12.19 -11.56
N ALA A 3 -4.23 -12.79 -11.21
CA ALA A 3 -4.94 -12.44 -9.98
C ALA A 3 -4.40 -13.23 -8.77
N LYS A 4 -4.12 -12.53 -7.66
CA LYS A 4 -3.66 -13.13 -6.40
C LYS A 4 -4.39 -12.51 -5.21
N ASN A 5 -4.44 -13.25 -4.10
CA ASN A 5 -5.00 -12.74 -2.84
C ASN A 5 -3.87 -12.14 -1.99
N VAL A 6 -3.93 -10.83 -1.74
CA VAL A 6 -3.00 -10.13 -0.84
C VAL A 6 -3.79 -9.33 0.18
N TRP A 7 -3.56 -9.58 1.47
CA TRP A 7 -4.17 -8.85 2.60
C TRP A 7 -5.70 -8.72 2.48
N LYS A 8 -6.37 -9.83 2.12
CA LYS A 8 -7.83 -9.95 1.88
C LYS A 8 -8.36 -9.25 0.62
N ASN A 9 -7.49 -8.70 -0.22
CA ASN A 9 -7.85 -8.11 -1.51
C ASN A 9 -7.45 -9.05 -2.65
N VAL A 10 -8.23 -9.04 -3.73
CA VAL A 10 -7.79 -9.60 -5.01
C VAL A 10 -7.04 -8.52 -5.74
N VAL A 11 -5.78 -8.79 -6.06
CA VAL A 11 -4.88 -7.87 -6.76
C VAL A 11 -4.48 -8.47 -8.09
N GLU A 12 -4.42 -7.62 -9.12
CA GLU A 12 -3.92 -8.00 -10.43
C GLU A 12 -2.43 -7.68 -10.51
N ILE A 13 -1.65 -8.69 -10.85
CA ILE A 13 -0.20 -8.59 -11.04
C ILE A 13 0.07 -8.48 -12.54
N GLU A 14 0.57 -7.33 -12.96
CA GLU A 14 1.18 -7.17 -14.27
C GLU A 14 2.56 -7.85 -14.26
N CYS A 15 2.89 -8.57 -15.32
CA CYS A 15 4.12 -9.35 -15.39
C CYS A 15 4.79 -9.09 -16.74
N GLU A 16 5.99 -8.52 -16.71
CA GLU A 16 6.79 -8.23 -17.89
C GLU A 16 7.62 -9.43 -18.37
N LEU A 17 7.67 -10.50 -17.56
CA LEU A 17 8.34 -11.75 -17.88
C LEU A 17 7.41 -12.70 -18.63
N GLU A 18 7.99 -13.53 -19.51
CA GLU A 18 7.27 -14.66 -20.09
C GLU A 18 6.82 -15.61 -18.97
N LEU A 19 5.53 -15.97 -18.98
CA LEU A 19 4.97 -16.84 -17.95
C LEU A 19 5.50 -18.27 -18.10
N SER A 20 6.25 -18.69 -17.10
CA SER A 20 6.74 -20.06 -16.91
C SER A 20 6.37 -20.56 -15.52
N GLU A 21 6.56 -21.86 -15.26
CA GLU A 21 6.36 -22.43 -13.92
C GLU A 21 7.26 -21.74 -12.88
N ASP A 22 8.49 -21.41 -13.24
CA ASP A 22 9.45 -20.72 -12.36
C ASP A 22 9.00 -19.29 -12.04
N VAL A 23 8.49 -18.54 -13.05
CA VAL A 23 7.96 -17.19 -12.84
C VAL A 23 6.72 -17.22 -11.97
N MET A 24 5.80 -18.15 -12.20
CA MET A 24 4.60 -18.32 -11.37
C MET A 24 4.95 -18.65 -9.93
N LYS A 25 5.93 -19.53 -9.71
CA LYS A 25 6.44 -19.86 -8.38
C LYS A 25 7.07 -18.65 -7.69
N CYS A 26 7.85 -17.85 -8.41
CA CYS A 26 8.43 -16.62 -7.87
C CYS A 26 7.35 -15.62 -7.42
N ILE A 27 6.29 -15.45 -8.21
CA ILE A 27 5.14 -14.63 -7.85
C ILE A 27 4.48 -15.16 -6.57
N ASP A 28 4.23 -16.46 -6.50
CA ASP A 28 3.61 -17.10 -5.33
C ASP A 28 4.45 -16.92 -4.07
N ASP A 29 5.76 -17.14 -4.14
CA ASP A 29 6.67 -16.98 -3.00
C ASP A 29 6.66 -15.54 -2.46
N LYS A 30 6.60 -14.53 -3.34
CA LYS A 30 6.52 -13.11 -2.95
C LYS A 30 5.16 -12.74 -2.38
N VAL A 31 4.07 -13.21 -2.98
CA VAL A 31 2.71 -13.02 -2.45
C VAL A 31 2.58 -13.61 -1.05
N ASP A 32 3.12 -14.81 -0.85
CA ASP A 32 3.16 -15.47 0.46
C ASP A 32 4.01 -14.69 1.47
N PHE A 33 5.15 -14.15 1.05
CA PHE A 33 5.97 -13.29 1.89
C PHE A 33 5.19 -12.05 2.35
N LEU A 34 4.50 -11.36 1.43
CA LEU A 34 3.70 -10.18 1.75
C LEU A 34 2.57 -10.50 2.72
N ASN A 35 1.83 -11.59 2.49
CA ASN A 35 0.77 -12.01 3.38
C ASN A 35 1.30 -12.35 4.78
N ARG A 36 2.45 -13.03 4.89
CA ARG A 36 3.07 -13.34 6.19
C ARG A 36 3.60 -12.11 6.92
N GLN A 37 4.04 -11.08 6.19
CA GLN A 37 4.63 -9.87 6.77
C GLN A 37 3.67 -8.68 6.85
N GLU A 38 2.37 -8.85 6.56
CA GLU A 38 1.36 -7.77 6.48
C GLU A 38 1.53 -6.73 7.58
N GLN A 39 1.47 -7.15 8.84
CA GLN A 39 1.52 -6.24 9.99
C GLN A 39 2.85 -5.49 10.07
N LYS A 40 3.98 -6.15 9.79
CA LYS A 40 5.29 -5.47 9.83
C LYS A 40 5.43 -4.46 8.70
N ILE A 41 4.93 -4.79 7.51
CA ILE A 41 4.97 -3.90 6.35
C ILE A 41 4.09 -2.68 6.61
N LYS A 42 2.85 -2.90 7.05
CA LYS A 42 1.92 -1.83 7.43
C LYS A 42 2.54 -0.91 8.49
N SER A 43 3.03 -1.47 9.59
CA SER A 43 3.70 -0.67 10.64
C SER A 43 4.94 0.05 10.12
N PHE A 44 5.74 -0.57 9.24
CA PHE A 44 6.91 0.08 8.64
C PHE A 44 6.51 1.29 7.80
N ILE A 45 5.56 1.16 6.88
CA ILE A 45 5.02 2.30 6.10
C ILE A 45 4.43 3.36 7.04
N ASN A 46 3.66 2.92 8.06
CA ASN A 46 3.01 3.81 9.03
C ASN A 46 4.01 4.72 9.74
N LEU A 47 5.20 4.21 10.10
CA LEU A 47 6.28 4.97 10.74
C LEU A 47 6.79 6.15 9.89
N TYR A 48 6.74 6.04 8.57
CA TYR A 48 7.22 7.09 7.66
C TYR A 48 6.14 8.09 7.26
N ILE A 49 4.86 7.68 7.23
CA ILE A 49 3.82 8.45 6.52
C ILE A 49 2.70 8.93 7.43
N ALA A 50 2.19 8.08 8.32
CA ALA A 50 0.89 8.33 8.92
C ALA A 50 0.89 9.44 9.96
N ASN A 51 2.02 9.73 10.61
CA ASN A 51 2.10 10.87 11.50
C ASN A 51 1.80 12.17 10.75
N GLN A 52 2.33 12.36 9.53
CA GLN A 52 2.09 13.57 8.76
C GLN A 52 0.64 13.63 8.26
N ILE A 53 0.08 12.52 7.76
CA ILE A 53 -1.32 12.43 7.34
C ILE A 53 -2.26 12.81 8.48
N VAL A 54 -2.06 12.19 9.65
CA VAL A 54 -2.90 12.40 10.83
C VAL A 54 -2.80 13.83 11.33
N ILE A 55 -1.58 14.41 11.37
CA ILE A 55 -1.38 15.81 11.74
C ILE A 55 -2.15 16.73 10.77
N ASN A 56 -1.93 16.60 9.47
CA ASN A 56 -2.55 17.47 8.46
C ASN A 56 -4.08 17.42 8.53
N ILE A 57 -4.65 16.21 8.54
CA ILE A 57 -6.11 16.03 8.61
C ILE A 57 -6.67 16.60 9.92
N ASN A 58 -6.03 16.30 11.06
CA ASN A 58 -6.55 16.74 12.35
C ASN A 58 -6.41 18.26 12.54
N GLU A 59 -5.35 18.88 12.02
CA GLU A 59 -5.19 20.33 12.00
C GLU A 59 -6.26 21.01 11.14
N GLU A 60 -6.56 20.48 9.96
CA GLU A 60 -7.61 21.00 9.10
C GLU A 60 -9.01 20.83 9.71
N ILE A 61 -9.30 19.68 10.33
CA ILE A 61 -10.55 19.49 11.10
C ILE A 61 -10.63 20.49 12.26
N ALA A 62 -9.52 20.76 12.95
CA ALA A 62 -9.52 21.73 14.05
C ALA A 62 -9.74 23.18 13.56
N ALA A 63 -9.26 23.52 12.37
CA ALA A 63 -9.40 24.84 11.77
C ALA A 63 -10.79 25.06 11.12
N GLU A 64 -11.26 24.10 10.32
CA GLU A 64 -12.43 24.25 9.46
C GLU A 64 -13.64 23.41 9.93
N GLY A 65 -13.47 22.61 10.98
CA GLY A 65 -14.49 21.68 11.51
C GLY A 65 -14.64 20.40 10.69
N LYS A 66 -13.98 20.31 9.53
CA LYS A 66 -14.04 19.15 8.63
C LYS A 66 -12.91 19.12 7.60
N VAL A 67 -12.72 17.95 6.98
CA VAL A 67 -11.86 17.71 5.82
C VAL A 67 -12.66 16.95 4.76
N ILE A 68 -12.54 17.35 3.49
CA ILE A 68 -13.14 16.63 2.36
C ILE A 68 -12.02 15.83 1.69
N LEU A 69 -12.12 14.50 1.72
CA LEU A 69 -11.14 13.59 1.11
C LEU A 69 -11.49 13.26 -0.35
N SER A 70 -12.78 13.27 -0.67
CA SER A 70 -13.32 13.10 -2.02
C SER A 70 -14.76 13.62 -2.03
N ASP A 71 -15.37 13.71 -3.22
CA ASP A 71 -16.75 14.20 -3.39
C ASP A 71 -17.77 13.49 -2.47
N ASP A 72 -17.51 12.23 -2.10
CA ASP A 72 -18.39 11.40 -1.25
C ASP A 72 -17.83 11.13 0.15
N THR A 73 -16.65 11.65 0.51
CA THR A 73 -16.00 11.37 1.81
C THR A 73 -15.60 12.63 2.54
N GLU A 74 -16.24 12.87 3.69
CA GLU A 74 -15.95 13.96 4.62
C GLU A 74 -15.58 13.38 6.01
N LEU A 75 -14.59 13.98 6.65
CA LEU A 75 -14.24 13.72 8.05
C LEU A 75 -14.55 14.95 8.90
N THR A 76 -15.32 14.76 9.97
CA THR A 76 -15.65 15.81 10.94
C THR A 76 -15.09 15.50 12.33
N SER A 77 -14.19 14.52 12.43
CA SER A 77 -13.63 14.06 13.70
C SER A 77 -12.18 13.61 13.50
N PRO A 78 -11.30 13.84 14.49
CA PRO A 78 -9.91 13.47 14.40
C PRO A 78 -9.71 11.98 14.09
N ILE A 79 -8.65 11.69 13.33
CA ILE A 79 -8.22 10.33 13.01
C ILE A 79 -6.94 9.96 13.77
N THR A 80 -6.59 8.68 13.73
CA THR A 80 -5.41 8.11 14.37
C THR A 80 -4.55 7.38 13.36
N THR A 81 -3.26 7.21 13.68
CA THR A 81 -2.32 6.43 12.84
C THR A 81 -2.76 4.98 12.70
N LYS A 82 -3.44 4.43 13.71
CA LYS A 82 -4.02 3.09 13.66
C LYS A 82 -5.13 2.98 12.61
N GLN A 83 -5.98 4.00 12.47
CA GLN A 83 -7.02 4.01 11.42
C GLN A 83 -6.39 4.05 10.01
N VAL A 84 -5.32 4.82 9.82
CA VAL A 84 -4.57 4.85 8.55
C VAL A 84 -3.94 3.49 8.26
N GLU A 85 -3.33 2.84 9.26
CA GLU A 85 -2.73 1.51 9.15
C GLU A 85 -3.75 0.42 8.79
N GLU A 86 -4.92 0.44 9.42
CA GLU A 86 -6.00 -0.52 9.16
C GLU A 86 -6.67 -0.30 7.81
N ALA A 87 -6.73 0.96 7.34
CA ALA A 87 -7.28 1.34 6.04
C ALA A 87 -6.34 1.01 4.86
N MET A 88 -5.07 0.73 5.13
CA MET A 88 -4.05 0.48 4.11
C MET A 88 -4.29 -0.85 3.38
N TYR A 89 -4.24 -0.79 2.05
CA TYR A 89 -4.36 -1.95 1.17
C TYR A 89 -3.41 -1.81 -0.03
N PRO A 90 -2.99 -2.92 -0.64
CA PRO A 90 -2.19 -2.86 -1.85
C PRO A 90 -3.11 -2.69 -3.08
N LEU A 91 -2.75 -1.76 -3.96
CA LEU A 91 -3.54 -1.34 -5.13
C LEU A 91 -3.02 -1.96 -6.43
N TYR A 92 -1.71 -1.93 -6.65
CA TYR A 92 -1.09 -2.34 -7.91
C TYR A 92 0.18 -3.16 -7.69
N PHE A 93 0.43 -4.10 -8.61
CA PHE A 93 1.58 -5.00 -8.59
C PHE A 93 2.19 -5.11 -9.99
N LEU A 94 3.51 -4.92 -10.08
CA LEU A 94 4.29 -5.17 -11.29
C LEU A 94 5.44 -6.12 -10.96
N MET A 95 5.51 -7.24 -11.67
CA MET A 95 6.70 -8.08 -11.75
C MET A 95 7.53 -7.61 -12.94
N ASP A 96 8.69 -7.02 -12.66
CA ASP A 96 9.59 -6.50 -13.68
C ASP A 96 10.52 -7.59 -14.26
N HIS A 97 11.33 -7.19 -15.25
CA HIS A 97 12.33 -8.06 -15.86
C HIS A 97 13.43 -8.56 -14.89
N GLU A 98 13.60 -7.95 -13.72
CA GLU A 98 14.56 -8.37 -12.68
C GLU A 98 13.94 -9.36 -11.68
N SER A 99 12.69 -9.79 -11.90
CA SER A 99 11.93 -10.60 -10.94
C SER A 99 11.75 -9.87 -9.60
N GLU A 100 11.68 -8.55 -9.62
CA GLU A 100 11.28 -7.71 -8.48
C GLU A 100 9.79 -7.41 -8.56
N LEU A 101 9.14 -7.36 -7.39
CA LEU A 101 7.71 -7.06 -7.30
C LEU A 101 7.54 -5.65 -6.76
N LEU A 102 7.19 -4.72 -7.64
CA LEU A 102 6.74 -3.37 -7.29
C LEU A 102 5.32 -3.45 -6.76
N ILE A 103 5.04 -2.72 -5.68
CA ILE A 103 3.75 -2.72 -5.01
C ILE A 103 3.40 -1.29 -4.64
N ASP A 104 2.23 -0.85 -5.08
CA ASP A 104 1.64 0.39 -4.64
C ASP A 104 0.62 0.14 -3.54
N PHE A 105 0.71 0.93 -2.47
CA PHE A 105 -0.24 0.94 -1.36
C PHE A 105 -1.08 2.20 -1.42
N ASP A 106 -2.33 2.06 -1.01
CA ASP A 106 -3.29 3.14 -0.84
C ASP A 106 -4.10 2.92 0.45
N THR A 107 -5.02 3.82 0.76
CA THR A 107 -5.90 3.76 1.92
C THR A 107 -7.36 3.88 1.51
N LYS A 108 -8.26 3.21 2.24
CA LYS A 108 -9.71 3.40 2.07
C LYS A 108 -10.35 3.80 3.42
N PRO A 109 -10.89 5.03 3.56
CA PRO A 109 -10.94 6.11 2.57
C PRO A 109 -9.55 6.67 2.22
N ASN A 110 -9.43 7.38 1.09
CA ASN A 110 -8.16 7.94 0.64
C ASN A 110 -7.75 9.14 1.50
N TYR A 111 -7.00 8.87 2.56
CA TYR A 111 -6.53 9.91 3.50
C TYR A 111 -5.47 10.84 2.91
N LEU A 112 -4.90 10.53 1.75
CA LEU A 112 -3.88 11.36 1.08
C LEU A 112 -4.41 12.11 -0.14
N GLN A 113 -5.66 11.86 -0.56
CA GLN A 113 -6.15 12.25 -1.89
C GLN A 113 -5.21 11.78 -3.02
N GLY A 114 -4.47 10.70 -2.80
CA GLY A 114 -3.39 10.25 -3.66
C GLY A 114 -2.82 8.91 -3.23
N HIS A 115 -1.70 8.53 -3.85
CA HIS A 115 -1.01 7.28 -3.61
C HIS A 115 -0.28 7.28 -2.25
N LEU A 116 -0.40 6.21 -1.46
CA LEU A 116 0.23 6.19 -0.13
C LEU A 116 1.72 5.93 -0.21
N ALA A 117 2.11 4.80 -0.78
CA ALA A 117 3.50 4.37 -0.74
C ALA A 117 3.81 3.32 -1.80
N THR A 118 5.06 3.30 -2.27
CA THR A 118 5.56 2.21 -3.12
C THR A 118 6.55 1.36 -2.35
N LEU A 119 6.48 0.03 -2.51
CA LEU A 119 7.50 -0.91 -2.06
C LEU A 119 8.01 -1.76 -3.24
N VAL A 120 9.26 -2.20 -3.13
CA VAL A 120 9.83 -3.21 -4.02
C VAL A 120 10.25 -4.42 -3.20
N VAL A 121 9.76 -5.61 -3.59
CA VAL A 121 10.21 -6.90 -3.05
C VAL A 121 11.27 -7.49 -3.99
N LYS A 122 12.54 -7.38 -3.60
CA LYS A 122 13.67 -7.92 -4.37
C LYS A 122 13.75 -9.45 -4.31
N GLN A 123 14.66 -10.06 -5.06
CA GLN A 123 14.83 -11.53 -5.16
C GLN A 123 15.06 -12.23 -3.80
N ASN A 124 15.63 -11.54 -2.81
CA ASN A 124 15.90 -12.08 -1.47
C ASN A 124 14.85 -11.68 -0.40
N ASN A 125 13.63 -11.31 -0.83
CA ASN A 125 12.60 -10.75 0.06
C ASN A 125 13.06 -9.50 0.84
N ILE A 126 14.06 -8.79 0.31
CA ILE A 126 14.47 -7.49 0.84
C ILE A 126 13.45 -6.48 0.36
N LEU A 127 12.88 -5.74 1.30
CA LEU A 127 11.93 -4.66 1.04
C LEU A 127 12.69 -3.34 0.85
N HIS A 128 12.45 -2.67 -0.27
CA HIS A 128 12.89 -1.31 -0.49
C HIS A 128 11.69 -0.37 -0.46
N PHE A 129 11.79 0.69 0.33
CA PHE A 129 10.78 1.76 0.37
C PHE A 129 11.01 2.71 -0.80
N GLY A 130 10.05 2.75 -1.73
CA GLY A 130 10.08 3.62 -2.91
C GLY A 130 9.73 5.06 -2.58
N GLY A 131 9.09 5.33 -1.44
CA GLY A 131 8.69 6.66 -1.02
C GLY A 131 7.18 6.80 -0.81
N ILE A 132 6.78 8.03 -0.51
CA ILE A 132 5.39 8.48 -0.36
C ILE A 132 5.02 9.16 -1.68
N ASN A 133 3.84 8.86 -2.24
CA ASN A 133 3.40 9.39 -3.54
C ASN A 133 4.23 8.96 -4.78
N GLY A 134 4.97 7.85 -4.73
CA GLY A 134 5.61 7.26 -5.92
C GLY A 134 6.70 8.15 -6.52
#